data_AF-A0A4P5VHZ3-F1
#
_entry.id   AF-A0A4P5VHZ3-F1
#
_cell.length_a   1.000
_cell.length_b   1.000
_cell.length_c   1.000
_cell.angle_alpha   90.00
_cell.angle_beta   90.00
_cell.angle_gamma   90.00
#
_symmetry.space_group_name_H-M   'P 1'
#
loop_
_entity.id
_entity.type
_entity.pdbx_description
1 polymer ?
#
loop_
_entity_poly.entity_id
_entity_poly.type
_entity_poly.pdbx_seq_one_letter_code
_entity_poly.pdbx_strand_id
1 'polypeptide(L)' 'MQIINTLTVLALVVLSFALIVAIPVLYASSDDSGRSNRLILIGGGAWVALVLLNWGVSFFVV' A
#
# COMPACT_ATOMS: atom_id res chain seq x y z
N MET A 1 -8.09 -3.66 20.40
CA MET A 1 -7.83 -3.54 18.94
C MET A 1 -7.51 -2.13 18.46
N GLN A 2 -7.76 -1.08 19.27
CA GLN A 2 -7.60 0.31 18.84
C GLN A 2 -6.18 0.67 18.38
N ILE A 3 -5.13 0.25 19.10
CA ILE A 3 -3.74 0.51 18.68
C ILE A 3 -3.39 -0.16 17.35
N ILE A 4 -3.89 -1.37 17.11
CA ILE A 4 -3.68 -2.10 15.84
C ILE A 4 -4.40 -1.36 14.71
N ASN A 5 -5.61 -0.85 14.95
CA ASN A 5 -6.31 -0.03 13.96
C ASN A 5 -5.51 1.23 13.62
N THR A 6 -5.02 1.97 14.61
CA THR A 6 -4.20 3.17 14.37
C THR A 6 -2.95 2.87 13.55
N LEU A 7 -2.23 1.78 13.88
CA LEU A 7 -1.03 1.38 13.14
C LEU A 7 -1.35 0.94 11.70
N THR A 8 -2.46 0.24 11.48
CA THR A 8 -2.86 -0.23 10.15
C THR A 8 -3.33 0.93 9.27
N VAL A 9 -4.05 1.91 9.83
CA VAL A 9 -4.38 3.17 9.14
C VAL A 9 -3.10 3.94 8.80
N LEU A 10 -2.16 4.09 9.74
CA LEU A 10 -0.89 4.77 9.49
C LEU A 10 -0.10 4.08 8.36
N ALA A 11 0.01 2.75 8.40
CA ALA A 11 0.68 1.97 7.37
C ALA A 11 0.02 2.16 6.00
N LEU A 12 -1.31 2.16 5.95
CA LEU A 12 -2.07 2.43 4.73
C LEU A 12 -1.78 3.81 4.16
N VAL A 13 -1.77 4.85 5.00
CA VAL A 13 -1.47 6.23 4.58
C VAL A 13 -0.05 6.32 4.02
N VAL A 14 0.94 5.78 4.72
CA VAL A 14 2.35 5.82 4.29
C VAL A 14 2.54 5.06 2.98
N LEU A 15 1.99 3.85 2.86
CA LEU A 15 2.11 3.07 1.63
C LEU A 15 1.38 3.75 0.47
N SER A 16 0.20 4.34 0.72
CA SER A 16 -0.54 5.09 -0.31
C SER A 16 0.28 6.27 -0.81
N PHE A 17 0.90 7.03 0.09
CA PHE A 17 1.77 8.14 -0.29
C PHE A 17 2.96 7.66 -1.11
N ALA A 18 3.62 6.57 -0.68
CA ALA A 18 4.72 5.96 -1.42
C ALA A 18 4.28 5.53 -2.83
N LEU A 19 3.11 4.91 -2.99
CA LEU A 19 2.58 4.51 -4.29
C LEU A 19 2.22 5.70 -5.19
N ILE A 20 1.59 6.75 -4.64
CA ILE A 20 1.27 7.98 -5.37
C ILE A 20 2.52 8.60 -5.99
N VAL A 21 3.64 8.60 -5.26
CA VAL A 21 4.91 9.13 -5.77
C VAL A 21 5.64 8.13 -6.68
N ALA A 22 5.74 6.86 -6.27
CA ALA A 22 6.56 5.88 -6.96
C ALA A 22 5.98 5.43 -8.30
N ILE A 23 4.66 5.21 -8.40
CA ILE A 23 4.02 4.69 -9.61
C ILE A 23 4.29 5.57 -10.85
N PRO A 24 4.02 6.90 -10.85
CA PRO A 24 4.28 7.73 -12.02
C PRO A 24 5.78 7.76 -12.38
N VAL A 25 6.67 7.77 -11.39
CA VAL A 25 8.12 7.73 -11.62
C VAL A 25 8.53 6.41 -12.28
N LEU A 26 8.03 5.28 -11.79
CA LEU A 26 8.33 3.95 -12.34
C LEU A 26 7.80 3.80 -13.78
N TYR A 27 6.62 4.35 -14.08
CA TYR A 27 6.07 4.35 -15.44
C TYR A 27 6.86 5.23 -16.41
N ALA A 28 7.41 6.35 -15.94
CA ALA A 28 8.19 7.26 -16.76
C ALA A 28 9.68 6.87 -16.86
N SER A 29 10.17 6.00 -15.97
CA SER A 29 11.58 5.57 -15.96
C SER A 29 11.94 4.76 -17.22
N SER A 30 13.15 4.99 -17.73
CA SER A 30 13.75 4.20 -18.80
C SER A 30 14.44 2.91 -18.30
N ASP A 31 14.32 2.62 -17.01
CA ASP A 31 14.86 1.40 -16.38
C ASP A 31 14.10 0.15 -16.84
N ASP A 32 14.59 -1.03 -16.44
CA ASP A 32 13.99 -2.33 -16.75
C ASP A 32 12.48 -2.34 -16.41
N SER A 33 11.66 -2.34 -17.46
CA SER A 33 10.20 -2.28 -17.36
C SER A 33 9.61 -3.52 -16.66
N GLY A 34 10.30 -4.66 -16.72
CA GLY A 34 9.92 -5.88 -16.00
C GLY A 34 10.08 -5.72 -14.49
N ARG A 35 11.21 -5.14 -14.05
CA ARG A 35 11.45 -4.81 -12.64
C ARG A 35 10.43 -3.80 -12.12
N SER A 36 10.18 -2.72 -12.86
CA SER A 36 9.21 -1.68 -12.50
C SER A 36 7.79 -2.24 -12.40
N ASN A 37 7.35 -3.03 -13.37
CA ASN A 37 6.04 -3.68 -13.33
C ASN A 37 5.88 -4.60 -12.11
N ARG A 38 6.94 -5.36 -11.77
CA ARG A 38 6.90 -6.22 -10.58
C ARG A 38 6.80 -5.42 -9.29
N LEU A 39 7.49 -4.29 -9.18
CA LEU A 39 7.40 -3.40 -8.02
C LEU A 39 5.99 -2.80 -7.88
N ILE A 40 5.38 -2.37 -8.99
CA ILE A 40 4.01 -1.86 -9.01
C ILE A 40 3.02 -2.95 -8.56
N LEU A 41 3.15 -4.18 -9.06
CA LEU A 41 2.29 -5.30 -8.69
C LEU A 41 2.42 -5.67 -7.20
N ILE A 42 3.65 -5.74 -6.68
CA ILE A 42 3.88 -6.02 -5.25
C ILE A 42 3.32 -4.90 -4.38
N GLY A 43 3.58 -3.65 -4.75
CA GLY A 43 3.09 -2.47 -4.03
C GLY A 43 1.56 -2.42 -3.99
N GLY A 44 0.91 -2.63 -5.14
CA GLY A 44 -0.55 -2.70 -5.23
C GLY A 44 -1.13 -3.87 -4.45
N GLY A 45 -0.52 -5.05 -4.52
CA GLY A 45 -0.94 -6.23 -3.74
C GLY A 45 -0.82 -6.00 -2.23
N ALA A 46 0.28 -5.41 -1.78
CA ALA A 46 0.48 -5.05 -0.37
C ALA A 46 -0.55 -4.02 0.10
N TRP A 47 -0.88 -3.05 -0.74
CA TRP A 47 -1.91 -2.05 -0.45
C TRP A 47 -3.29 -2.68 -0.28
N VAL A 48 -3.72 -3.54 -1.21
CA VAL A 48 -5.01 -4.25 -1.10
C VAL A 48 -5.06 -5.12 0.16
N ALA A 49 -3.97 -5.84 0.47
CA ALA A 49 -3.90 -6.64 1.68
C ALA A 49 -4.07 -5.79 2.95
N LEU A 50 -3.44 -4.62 3.02
CA LEU A 50 -3.58 -3.71 4.14
C LEU A 50 -4.99 -3.13 4.26
N VAL A 51 -5.67 -2.85 3.13
CA VAL A 51 -7.07 -2.38 3.14
C VAL A 51 -7.98 -3.44 3.75
N LEU A 52 -7.87 -4.69 3.30
CA LEU A 52 -8.68 -5.79 3.81
C LEU A 52 -8.39 -6.07 5.29
N LEU A 53 -7.12 -5.99 5.69
CA LEU A 53 -6.73 -6.14 7.09
C LEU A 53 -7.34 -5.01 7.95
N ASN A 54 -7.19 -3.75 7.55
CA ASN A 54 -7.73 -2.62 8.31
C ASN A 54 -9.27 -2.68 8.40
N TRP A 55 -9.94 -3.04 7.31
CA TRP A 55 -11.38 -3.31 7.31
C TRP A 55 -11.75 -4.38 8.34
N GLY A 56 -11.03 -5.51 8.35
CA GLY A 56 -11.24 -6.56 9.35
C GLY A 56 -11.02 -6.10 10.79
N VAL A 57 -9.97 -5.32 11.05
CA VAL A 57 -9.67 -4.77 12.38
C VAL A 57 -10.74 -3.78 12.85
N SER A 58 -11.33 -3.03 11.92
CA SER A 58 -12.34 -2.00 12.23
C SER A 58 -13.57 -2.58 12.94
N PHE A 59 -14.00 -3.82 12.61
CA PHE A 59 -15.12 -4.49 13.29
C PHE A 59 -14.91 -4.73 14.79
N PHE A 60 -13.67 -4.68 15.28
CA PHE A 60 -13.34 -4.91 16.69
C PHE A 60 -13.02 -3.62 17.45
N VAL A 61 -13.16 -2.47 16.80
CA VAL A 61 -12.88 -1.14 17.39
C VAL A 61 -14.13 -0.26 17.42
N VAL A 62 -15.02 -0.40 16.41
CA VAL A 62 -16.36 0.19 16.41
C VAL A 62 -17.25 -0.54 17.40
#